data_AF-A0A1C6MLJ1-F1
#
_entry.id   AF-A0A1C6MLJ1-F1
#
_cell.length_a   1.000
_cell.length_b   1.000
_cell.length_c   1.000
_cell.angle_alpha   90.00
_cell.angle_beta   90.00
_cell.angle_gamma   90.00
#
_symmetry.space_group_name_H-M   'P 1'
#
loop_
_entity.id
_entity.type
_entity.pdbx_description
1 polymer ?
#
loop_
_entity_poly.entity_id
_entity_poly.type
_entity_poly.pdbx_seq_one_letter_code
_entity_poly.pdbx_strand_id
1 'polypeptide(L)'
;MAIEHAPPDGATVKKSVTIPRSLAREVESRTGARGFSRFVSDAVEHALALTKTREIVEAYEDEHGAFTAEEIEEARRTWHGE
;
A
#
# COMPACT_ATOMS: atom_id res chain seq x y z
N MET A 1 -2.14 9.98 -38.52
CA MET A 1 -2.04 8.94 -37.47
C MET A 1 -2.27 9.67 -36.16
N ALA A 2 -3.45 9.54 -35.56
CA ALA A 2 -3.80 10.26 -34.33
C ALA A 2 -3.03 9.62 -33.17
N ILE A 3 -2.15 10.38 -32.52
CA ILE A 3 -1.55 9.99 -31.26
C ILE A 3 -2.66 10.04 -30.20
N GLU A 4 -3.13 8.87 -29.76
CA GLU A 4 -3.95 8.77 -28.56
C GLU A 4 -3.10 9.27 -27.38
N HIS A 5 -3.43 10.47 -26.88
CA HIS A 5 -2.83 10.98 -25.65
C HIS A 5 -3.44 10.18 -24.50
N ALA A 6 -2.65 9.28 -23.91
CA ALA A 6 -3.01 8.66 -22.65
C ALA A 6 -3.37 9.79 -21.66
N PRO A 7 -4.46 9.66 -20.89
CA PRO A 7 -4.82 10.68 -19.90
C PRO A 7 -3.63 10.89 -18.95
N PRO A 8 -3.44 12.12 -18.43
CA PRO A 8 -2.32 12.43 -17.55
C PRO A 8 -2.32 11.50 -16.33
N ASP A 9 -1.15 11.17 -15.78
CA ASP A 9 -0.98 10.22 -14.67
C ASP A 9 -1.79 10.57 -13.40
N GLY A 10 -2.27 11.82 -13.28
CA GLY A 10 -3.17 12.27 -12.22
C GLY A 10 -4.67 12.05 -12.49
N ALA A 11 -5.05 11.47 -13.62
CA ALA A 11 -6.44 11.22 -13.97
C ALA A 11 -6.97 9.94 -13.29
N THR A 12 -8.08 10.05 -12.57
CA THR A 12 -8.75 8.89 -11.97
C THR A 12 -9.27 7.94 -13.05
N VAL A 13 -8.85 6.67 -13.01
CA VAL A 13 -9.36 5.61 -13.88
C VAL A 13 -10.24 4.66 -13.09
N LYS A 14 -11.44 4.36 -13.61
CA LYS A 14 -12.31 3.33 -13.04
C LYS A 14 -11.78 1.94 -13.37
N LYS A 15 -11.55 1.13 -12.33
CA LYS A 15 -11.30 -0.31 -12.46
C LYS A 15 -12.41 -1.08 -11.73
N SER A 16 -12.87 -2.18 -12.32
CA SER A 16 -13.92 -3.02 -11.74
C SER A 16 -13.29 -4.30 -11.19
N VAL A 17 -13.58 -4.60 -9.92
CA VAL A 17 -13.13 -5.80 -9.21
C VAL A 17 -14.30 -6.43 -8.49
N THR A 18 -14.25 -7.75 -8.28
CA THR A 18 -15.25 -8.46 -7.48
C THR A 18 -14.73 -8.61 -6.06
N ILE A 19 -15.53 -8.22 -5.07
CA ILE A 19 -15.20 -8.32 -3.65
C ILE A 19 -16.32 -9.00 -2.87
N PRO A 20 -16.03 -9.64 -1.73
CA PRO A 20 -17.05 -10.19 -0.85
C PRO A 20 -18.04 -9.11 -0.41
N ARG A 21 -19.34 -9.43 -0.42
CA ARG A 21 -20.39 -8.49 0.01
C ARG A 21 -20.24 -8.07 1.47
N SER A 22 -19.75 -8.96 2.33
CA SER A 22 -19.44 -8.66 3.73
C SER A 22 -18.40 -7.55 3.84
N LEU A 23 -17.31 -7.66 3.08
CA LEU A 23 -16.24 -6.66 3.05
C LEU A 23 -16.73 -5.32 2.51
N ALA A 24 -17.51 -5.32 1.42
CA ALA A 24 -18.09 -4.10 0.87
C ALA A 24 -18.93 -3.36 1.93
N ARG A 25 -19.82 -4.08 2.63
CA ARG A 25 -20.66 -3.54 3.70
C ARG A 25 -19.86 -3.02 4.88
N GLU A 26 -18.79 -3.72 5.27
CA GLU A 26 -17.94 -3.29 6.38
C GLU A 26 -17.28 -1.94 6.06
N VAL A 27 -16.72 -1.78 4.87
CA VAL A 27 -16.14 -0.50 4.43
C VAL A 27 -17.20 0.59 4.37
N GLU A 28 -18.34 0.33 3.73
CA GLU A 28 -19.45 1.28 3.64
C GLU A 28 -19.96 1.70 5.03
N SER A 29 -19.97 0.80 6.02
CA SER A 29 -20.37 1.12 7.40
C SER A 29 -19.41 2.10 8.08
N ARG A 30 -18.12 2.07 7.73
CA ARG A 30 -17.08 2.94 8.30
C ARG A 30 -16.98 4.27 7.57
N THR A 31 -17.14 4.27 6.25
CA THR A 31 -16.85 5.43 5.41
C THR A 31 -18.08 6.12 4.84
N GLY A 32 -19.25 5.50 4.97
CA GLY A 32 -20.48 5.89 4.27
C GLY A 32 -20.43 5.61 2.77
N ALA A 33 -21.56 5.82 2.09
CA ALA A 33 -21.74 5.46 0.67
C ALA A 33 -20.79 6.19 -0.30
N ARG A 34 -20.31 7.39 0.05
CA ARG A 34 -19.40 8.19 -0.80
C ARG A 34 -17.92 7.93 -0.48
N GLY A 35 -17.62 7.31 0.66
CA GLY A 35 -16.24 7.11 1.13
C GLY A 35 -15.57 5.84 0.58
N PHE A 36 -16.34 4.95 -0.05
CA PHE A 36 -15.83 3.63 -0.48
C PHE A 36 -14.65 3.73 -1.46
N SER A 37 -14.77 4.56 -2.50
CA SER A 37 -13.69 4.70 -3.49
C SER A 37 -12.42 5.27 -2.88
N ARG A 38 -12.54 6.26 -1.98
CA ARG A 38 -11.40 6.84 -1.28
C ARG A 38 -10.73 5.82 -0.38
N PHE A 39 -11.52 5.07 0.38
CA PHE A 39 -10.98 4.00 1.23
C PHE A 39 -10.18 2.98 0.43
N VAL A 40 -10.69 2.55 -0.73
CA VAL A 40 -9.99 1.61 -1.59
C VAL A 40 -8.71 2.22 -2.15
N SER A 41 -8.74 3.47 -2.62
CA SER A 41 -7.54 4.17 -3.08
C SER A 41 -6.47 4.25 -1.99
N ASP A 42 -6.83 4.75 -0.80
CA ASP A 42 -5.91 4.90 0.34
C ASP A 42 -5.34 3.53 0.77
N ALA A 43 -6.18 2.48 0.79
CA ALA A 43 -5.75 1.12 1.12
C ALA A 43 -4.78 0.53 0.09
N VAL A 44 -5.01 0.76 -1.20
CA VAL A 44 -4.13 0.31 -2.28
C VAL A 44 -2.79 1.05 -2.24
N GLU A 45 -2.81 2.37 -2.01
CA GLU A 45 -1.58 3.16 -1.83
C GLU A 45 -0.76 2.66 -0.65
N HIS A 46 -1.40 2.41 0.49
CA HIS A 46 -0.73 1.88 1.68
C HIS A 46 -0.16 0.47 1.43
N ALA A 47 -0.91 -0.41 0.77
CA ALA A 47 -0.44 -1.76 0.42
C ALA A 47 0.77 -1.72 -0.53
N LEU A 48 0.77 -0.80 -1.50
CA LEU A 48 1.92 -0.59 -2.39
C LEU A 48 3.14 -0.04 -1.65
N ALA A 49 2.94 0.88 -0.71
CA ALA A 49 4.03 1.38 0.12
C ALA A 49 4.69 0.25 0.93
N LEU A 50 3.89 -0.57 1.62
CA LEU A 50 4.39 -1.72 2.37
C LEU A 50 5.10 -2.75 1.47
N THR A 51 4.58 -2.99 0.27
CA THR A 51 5.20 -3.90 -0.70
C THR A 51 6.59 -3.40 -1.09
N LYS A 52 6.72 -2.11 -1.44
CA LYS A 52 8.01 -1.50 -1.78
C LYS A 52 8.99 -1.51 -0.61
N THR A 53 8.52 -1.24 0.60
CA THR A 53 9.37 -1.33 1.80
C THR A 53 9.91 -2.74 1.98
N ARG A 54 9.06 -3.75 1.78
CA ARG A 54 9.47 -5.15 1.85
C ARG A 54 10.49 -5.50 0.77
N GLU A 55 10.29 -5.08 -0.47
CA GLU A 55 11.25 -5.28 -1.57
C GLU A 55 12.63 -4.68 -1.26
N ILE A 56 12.67 -3.51 -0.61
CA ILE A 56 13.92 -2.87 -0.18
C ILE A 56 14.63 -3.70 0.90
N VAL A 57 13.87 -4.19 1.88
CA VAL A 57 14.42 -5.02 2.97
C VAL A 57 14.95 -6.34 2.41
N GLU A 58 14.17 -7.02 1.57
CA GLU A 58 14.57 -8.29 0.93
C GLU A 58 15.85 -8.10 0.08
N ALA A 59 15.94 -7.03 -0.71
CA ALA A 59 17.15 -6.73 -1.48
C ALA A 59 18.38 -6.50 -0.60
N TYR A 60 18.21 -5.88 0.58
CA TYR A 60 19.30 -5.70 1.54
C TYR A 60 19.73 -7.03 2.18
N GLU A 61 18.77 -7.85 2.60
CA GLU A 61 19.04 -9.15 3.22
C GLU A 61 19.69 -10.14 2.24
N ASP A 62 19.34 -10.05 0.94
CA ASP A 62 19.98 -10.85 -0.11
C ASP A 62 21.47 -10.51 -0.25
N GLU A 63 21.88 -9.26 -0.04
CA GLU A 63 23.27 -8.81 -0.12
C GLU A 63 24.06 -9.01 1.18
N HIS A 64 23.41 -8.79 2.33
CA HIS A 64 24.08 -8.67 3.64
C HIS A 64 23.74 -9.79 4.64
N GLY A 65 22.75 -10.63 4.33
CA GLY A 65 22.16 -11.59 5.25
C GLY A 65 20.98 -11.02 6.03
N ALA A 66 20.16 -11.93 6.58
CA ALA A 66 18.98 -11.57 7.35
C ALA A 66 19.33 -10.83 8.64
N PHE A 67 18.49 -9.87 9.03
CA PHE A 67 18.65 -9.16 10.31
C PHE A 67 18.45 -10.09 11.50
N THR A 68 19.29 -9.95 12.52
CA THR A 68 19.12 -10.62 13.80
C THR A 68 18.03 -9.94 14.64
N ALA A 69 17.48 -10.65 15.63
CA ALA A 69 16.47 -10.10 16.52
C ALA A 69 17.02 -8.92 17.35
N GLU A 70 18.30 -9.00 17.73
CA GLU A 70 19.02 -7.97 18.46
C GLU A 70 19.17 -6.68 17.65
N GLU A 71 19.54 -6.77 16.37
CA GLU A 71 19.67 -5.62 15.46
C GLU A 71 18.31 -4.93 15.23
N ILE A 72 17.24 -5.71 15.06
CA ILE A 72 15.89 -5.18 14.91
C ILE A 72 15.47 -4.42 16.17
N GLU A 73 15.74 -4.97 17.35
CA GLU A 73 15.35 -4.35 18.61
C GLU A 73 16.17 -3.08 18.91
N GLU A 74 17.45 -3.06 18.53
CA GLU A 74 18.29 -1.85 18.58
C GLU A 74 17.78 -0.76 17.62
N ALA A 75 17.40 -1.14 16.40
CA ALA A 75 16.81 -0.21 15.44
C ALA A 75 15.48 0.35 15.94
N ARG A 76 14.63 -0.46 16.60
CA ARG A 76 13.38 -0.02 17.21
C ARG A 76 13.60 1.02 18.31
N ARG A 77 14.49 0.75 19.26
CA ARG A 77 14.84 1.72 20.32
C ARG A 77 15.32 3.04 19.73
N THR A 78 16.26 2.96 18.79
CA THR A 78 16.78 4.14 18.08
C THR A 78 15.68 4.93 17.36
N TRP A 79 14.76 4.24 16.68
CA TRP A 79 13.64 4.86 15.97
C TRP A 79 12.65 5.58 16.91
N HIS A 80 12.43 5.02 18.10
CA HIS A 80 11.58 5.60 19.14
C HIS A 80 12.30 6.65 20.01
N GLY A 81 13.62 6.82 19.83
CA GLY A 81 14.44 7.79 20.57
C GLY A 81 14.81 7.35 21.99
N GLU A 82 14.84 6.04 22.24
CA GLU A 82 15.22 5.41 23.52
C GLU A 82 16.72 5.08 23.59
#